data_AF-A0A4Y2R4N6-F1
#
_entry.id   AF-A0A4Y2R4N6-F1
#
_cell.length_a   1.000
_cell.length_b   1.000
_cell.length_c   1.000
_cell.angle_alpha   90.00
_cell.angle_beta   90.00
_cell.angle_gamma   90.00
#
_symmetry.space_group_name_H-M   'P 1'
#
loop_
_entity.id
_entity.type
_entity.pdbx_description
1 polymer ?
#
loop_
_entity_poly.entity_id
_entity_poly.type
_entity_poly.pdbx_seq_one_letter_code
_entity_poly.pdbx_strand_id
1 'polypeptide(L)'
;MTGLQAEGVRQAAYKQKVYGRQYVWFLIGWYEDDWYTFIDKAHNCTVAEMKEAVEGHLTTEALMLNQGAEPTISGMVTLPITLFKTFIIYQINLYL
;
A
#
# COMPACT_ATOMS: atom_id res chain seq x y z
N MET A 1 7.23 -2.08 -10.03
CA MET A 1 5.96 -2.51 -10.64
C MET A 1 4.96 -1.41 -10.40
N THR A 2 4.28 -0.93 -11.43
CA THR A 2 3.20 0.05 -11.27
C THR A 2 1.94 -0.65 -10.74
N GLY A 3 0.99 0.09 -10.16
CA GLY A 3 -0.27 -0.48 -9.65
C GLY A 3 -1.00 -1.34 -10.68
N LEU A 4 -0.94 -0.96 -11.97
CA LEU A 4 -1.51 -1.71 -13.10
C LEU A 4 -0.96 -3.13 -13.25
N GLN A 5 0.34 -3.36 -12.99
CA GLN A 5 0.90 -4.72 -13.06
C GLN A 5 0.40 -5.60 -11.89
N ALA A 6 0.14 -4.99 -10.73
CA ALA A 6 -0.39 -5.69 -9.58
C ALA A 6 -1.86 -6.12 -9.76
N GLU A 7 -2.65 -5.39 -10.56
CA GLU A 7 -4.02 -5.77 -10.90
C GLU A 7 -4.10 -7.11 -11.65
N GLY A 8 -3.31 -7.25 -12.71
CA GLY A 8 -3.30 -8.49 -13.51
C GLY A 8 -2.85 -9.71 -12.69
N VAL A 9 -1.87 -9.53 -11.81
CA VAL A 9 -1.38 -10.60 -10.92
C VAL A 9 -2.44 -11.02 -9.91
N ARG A 10 -3.15 -10.07 -9.28
CA ARG A 10 -4.26 -10.41 -8.36
C ARG A 10 -5.38 -11.15 -9.07
N GLN A 11 -5.77 -10.71 -10.26
CA GLN A 11 -6.83 -11.38 -11.00
C GLN A 11 -6.42 -12.82 -11.35
N ALA A 12 -5.17 -13.02 -11.77
CA ALA A 12 -4.64 -14.36 -12.01
C ALA A 12 -4.64 -15.20 -10.72
N ALA A 13 -4.24 -14.61 -9.59
CA ALA A 13 -4.22 -15.28 -8.30
C ALA A 13 -5.62 -15.73 -7.84
N TYR A 14 -6.62 -14.87 -8.01
CA TYR A 14 -8.02 -15.19 -7.71
C TYR A 14 -8.55 -16.31 -8.60
N LYS A 15 -8.32 -16.23 -9.92
CA LYS A 15 -8.77 -17.26 -10.89
C LYS A 15 -8.10 -18.62 -10.64
N GLN A 16 -6.84 -18.63 -10.23
CA GLN A 16 -6.08 -19.85 -9.94
C GLN A 16 -6.26 -20.35 -8.50
N LYS A 17 -7.06 -19.66 -7.67
CA LYS A 17 -7.27 -19.99 -6.25
C LYS A 17 -5.97 -20.10 -5.43
N VAL A 18 -4.96 -19.32 -5.79
CA VAL A 18 -3.68 -19.22 -5.05
C VAL A 18 -3.73 -18.09 -4.03
N TYR A 19 -4.68 -18.20 -3.10
CA TYR A 19 -4.87 -17.25 -1.99
C TYR A 19 -5.54 -17.98 -0.81
N GLY A 20 -5.61 -17.32 0.35
CA GLY A 20 -6.17 -17.90 1.58
C GLY A 20 -5.13 -18.58 2.47
N ARG A 21 -5.57 -19.38 3.44
CA ARG A 21 -4.75 -19.84 4.59
C ARG A 21 -3.47 -20.62 4.25
N GLN A 22 -3.38 -21.17 3.04
CA GLN A 22 -2.23 -21.97 2.60
C GLN A 22 -1.18 -21.15 1.84
N TYR A 23 -1.46 -19.89 1.49
CA TYR A 23 -0.61 -19.05 0.66
C TYR A 23 -0.36 -17.69 1.34
N VAL A 24 0.91 -17.28 1.40
CA VAL A 24 1.30 -15.97 1.91
C VAL A 24 1.99 -15.20 0.80
N TRP A 25 1.49 -14.00 0.51
CA TRP A 25 2.03 -13.11 -0.51
C TRP A 25 2.94 -12.07 0.12
N PHE A 26 4.13 -11.86 -0.45
CA PHE A 26 5.02 -10.77 -0.09
C PHE A 26 4.89 -9.66 -1.14
N LEU A 27 4.48 -8.47 -0.70
CA LEU A 27 4.32 -7.29 -1.53
C LEU A 27 5.22 -6.16 -1.04
N ILE A 28 5.48 -5.21 -1.92
CA ILE A 28 6.22 -3.99 -1.57
C ILE A 28 5.21 -3.00 -0.97
N GLY A 29 5.49 -2.49 0.22
CA GLY A 29 4.58 -1.60 0.97
C GLY A 29 4.55 -0.14 0.48
N TRP A 30 4.97 0.13 -0.75
CA TRP A 30 5.00 1.50 -1.30
C TRP A 30 3.76 1.83 -2.15
N TYR A 31 2.75 0.96 -2.13
CA TYR A 31 1.46 1.24 -2.74
C TYR A 31 0.62 2.16 -1.84
N GLU A 32 -0.26 2.95 -2.46
CA GLU A 32 -1.18 3.80 -1.72
C GLU A 32 -2.14 2.98 -0.85
N ASP A 33 -2.67 3.59 0.20
CA ASP A 33 -3.75 2.99 0.98
C ASP A 33 -4.91 2.66 0.05
N ASP A 34 -5.52 1.49 0.26
CA ASP A 34 -6.63 0.99 -0.57
C ASP A 34 -6.34 0.88 -2.08
N TRP A 35 -5.06 0.76 -2.48
CA TRP A 35 -4.66 0.54 -3.88
C TRP A 35 -5.41 -0.63 -4.57
N TYR A 36 -5.87 -1.61 -3.80
CA TYR A 36 -6.60 -2.78 -4.29
C TYR A 36 -8.07 -2.48 -4.67
N THR A 37 -8.58 -1.31 -4.32
CA THR A 37 -9.96 -0.85 -4.65
C THR A 37 -10.05 -0.25 -6.04
N PHE A 38 -8.94 0.24 -6.58
CA PHE A 38 -8.87 0.68 -7.97
C PHE A 38 -8.88 -0.55 -8.88
N ILE A 39 -9.83 -0.55 -9.82
CA ILE A 39 -9.97 -1.58 -10.84
C ILE A 39 -10.02 -0.87 -12.17
N ASP A 40 -9.03 -1.12 -13.03
CA ASP A 40 -9.10 -0.66 -14.40
C ASP A 40 -10.28 -1.33 -15.14
N LYS A 41 -10.96 -0.57 -16.00
CA LYS A 41 -12.11 -1.04 -16.80
C LYS A 41 -11.77 -2.22 -17.72
N ALA A 42 -10.48 -2.47 -17.94
CA ALA A 42 -9.98 -3.60 -18.71
C ALA A 42 -10.11 -4.97 -17.99
N HIS A 43 -10.35 -4.99 -16.67
CA HIS A 43 -10.36 -6.22 -15.89
C HIS A 43 -11.78 -6.56 -15.36
N ASN A 44 -12.29 -7.73 -15.76
CA ASN A 44 -13.60 -8.26 -15.32
C ASN A 44 -13.57 -8.87 -13.89
N CYS A 45 -13.04 -8.17 -12.90
CA CYS A 45 -13.11 -8.61 -11.49
C CYS A 45 -13.75 -7.54 -10.62
N THR A 46 -14.40 -7.97 -9.54
CA THR A 46 -15.00 -7.06 -8.57
C THR A 46 -14.00 -6.70 -7.47
N VAL A 47 -14.22 -5.55 -6.81
CA VAL A 47 -13.38 -5.11 -5.67
C VAL A 47 -13.38 -6.13 -4.54
N ALA A 48 -14.50 -6.83 -4.31
CA ALA A 48 -14.61 -7.86 -3.29
C ALA A 48 -13.70 -9.06 -3.57
N GLU A 49 -13.72 -9.59 -4.80
CA GLU A 49 -12.86 -10.71 -5.21
C GLU A 49 -11.37 -10.35 -5.12
N MET A 50 -11.06 -9.12 -5.52
CA MET A 50 -9.72 -8.60 -5.48
C MET A 50 -9.21 -8.40 -4.05
N LYS A 51 -10.08 -7.99 -3.12
CA LYS A 51 -9.78 -7.89 -1.69
C LYS A 51 -9.53 -9.25 -1.06
N GLU A 52 -10.35 -10.25 -1.38
CA GLU A 52 -10.18 -11.63 -0.92
C GLU A 52 -8.82 -12.22 -1.37
N ALA A 53 -8.41 -11.92 -2.61
CA ALA A 53 -7.16 -12.44 -3.17
C ALA A 53 -5.90 -11.87 -2.49
N VAL A 54 -5.96 -10.65 -1.95
CA VAL A 54 -4.83 -10.02 -1.23
C VAL A 54 -4.93 -10.14 0.28
N GLU A 55 -5.99 -10.73 0.82
CA GLU A 55 -6.16 -10.86 2.25
C GLU A 55 -5.01 -11.71 2.85
N GLY A 56 -4.38 -11.19 3.92
CA GLY A 56 -3.26 -11.88 4.59
C GLY A 56 -1.91 -11.75 3.90
N HIS A 57 -1.72 -10.78 2.98
CA HIS A 57 -0.40 -10.46 2.45
C HIS A 57 0.49 -9.76 3.49
N LEU A 58 1.80 -9.92 3.33
CA LEU A 58 2.82 -9.20 4.08
C LEU A 58 3.42 -8.12 3.19
N THR A 59 3.47 -6.90 3.68
CA THR A 59 4.18 -5.80 3.03
C THR A 59 5.53 -5.57 3.69
N THR A 60 6.56 -5.34 2.88
CA THR A 60 7.86 -4.84 3.37
C THR A 60 8.05 -3.41 2.89
N GLU A 61 8.28 -2.49 3.83
CA GLU A 61 8.63 -1.09 3.55
C GLU A 61 9.83 -0.66 4.38
N ALA A 62 10.55 0.35 3.89
CA ALA A 62 11.65 0.96 4.62
C ALA A 62 11.09 2.09 5.49
N LEU A 63 11.39 2.06 6.79
CA LEU A 63 11.10 3.18 7.68
C LEU A 63 11.99 4.36 7.30
N MET A 64 11.38 5.36 6.67
CA MET A 64 12.09 6.57 6.23
C MET A 64 12.33 7.56 7.38
N LEU A 65 11.65 7.39 8.50
CA LEU A 65 11.68 8.29 9.65
C LEU A 65 11.86 7.50 10.95
N ASN A 66 12.67 8.04 11.86
CA ASN A 66 12.82 7.49 13.20
C ASN A 66 11.50 7.55 13.97
N GLN A 67 11.15 6.48 14.68
CA GLN A 67 9.95 6.45 15.53
C GLN A 67 10.23 6.91 16.96
N GLY A 68 11.51 7.08 17.33
CA GLY A 68 11.91 7.59 18.65
C GLY A 68 11.57 9.07 18.85
N ALA A 69 11.38 9.45 20.11
CA ALA A 69 11.18 10.83 20.53
C ALA A 69 12.49 11.60 20.78
N GLU A 70 13.64 10.99 20.45
CA GLU A 70 14.95 11.58 20.70
C GLU A 70 15.20 12.80 19.80
N PRO A 71 15.73 13.90 20.36
CA PRO A 71 16.09 15.07 19.57
C PRO A 71 17.22 14.72 18.60
N THR A 72 17.04 15.10 17.34
CA THR A 72 18.05 14.93 16.29
C THR A 72 19.12 16.02 16.40
N ILE A 73 20.13 15.98 15.53
CA ILE A 73 21.20 17.00 15.47
C ILE A 73 20.68 18.44 15.27
N SER A 74 19.48 18.61 14.70
CA SER A 74 18.84 19.92 14.54
C SER A 74 18.07 20.39 15.78
N GLY A 75 18.06 19.60 16.87
CA GLY A 75 17.24 19.84 18.06
C GLY A 75 15.76 19.53 17.86
N MET A 76 15.34 19.02 16.69
CA MET A 76 13.95 18.66 16.40
C MET A 76 13.72 17.16 16.62
N VAL A 77 12.49 16.81 17.02
CA VAL A 77 12.00 15.43 17.13
C VAL A 77 11.25 15.01 15.86
N THR A 78 11.06 13.71 15.64
CA THR A 78 10.52 13.21 14.35
C THR A 78 9.00 13.39 14.19
N LEU A 79 8.23 13.34 15.28
CA LEU A 79 6.77 13.56 15.30
C LEU A 79 6.27 14.80 14.52
N PRO A 80 6.86 16.01 14.69
CA PRO A 80 6.48 17.18 13.89
C PRO A 80 6.83 17.07 12.40
N ILE A 81 7.81 16.23 12.02
CA ILE A 81 8.17 15.98 10.62
C ILE A 81 7.15 15.03 9.96
N THR A 82 6.64 14.04 10.69
CA THR A 82 5.62 13.11 10.20
C THR A 82 4.32 13.84 9.88
N LEU A 83 3.88 14.76 10.75
CA LEU A 83 2.69 15.58 10.52
C LEU A 83 2.82 16.47 9.28
N PHE A 84 4.03 17.00 9.02
CA PHE A 84 4.28 17.78 7.80
C PHE A 84 4.21 16.90 6.54
N LYS A 85 4.72 15.67 6.59
CA LYS A 85 4.63 14.72 5.48
C LYS A 85 3.17 14.35 5.17
N THR A 86 2.38 14.05 6.20
CA THR A 86 0.93 13.79 6.08
C THR A 86 0.21 15.02 5.53
N PHE A 87 0.54 16.23 6.00
CA PHE A 87 -0.07 17.47 5.52
C PHE A 87 0.23 17.73 4.03
N ILE A 88 1.47 17.51 3.57
CA ILE A 88 1.83 17.68 2.15
C ILE A 88 1.13 16.63 1.27
N ILE A 89 1.06 15.36 1.70
CA ILE A 89 0.32 14.32 0.96
C ILE A 89 -1.17 14.65 0.87
N TYR A 90 -1.79 15.10 1.97
CA TYR A 90 -3.20 15.53 1.97
C TYR A 90 -3.43 16.77 1.09
N GLN A 91 -2.54 17.75 1.11
CA GLN A 91 -2.65 18.94 0.27
C GLN A 91 -2.49 18.57 -1.21
N ILE A 92 -1.53 17.71 -1.58
CA ILE A 92 -1.35 17.24 -2.96
C ILE A 92 -2.60 16.49 -3.46
N ASN A 93 -3.19 15.61 -2.65
CA ASN A 93 -4.43 14.89 -3.00
C ASN A 93 -5.69 15.76 -3.05
N LEU A 94 -5.68 16.98 -2.51
CA LEU A 94 -6.83 17.90 -2.58
C LEU A 94 -6.81 18.79 -3.82
N TYR A 95 -5.69 18.84 -4.54
CA TYR A 95 -5.50 19.65 -5.75
C TYR A 95 -5.42 18.81 -7.05
N LEU A 96 -5.66 17.49 -6.95
CA LEU A 96 -5.90 16.56 -8.06
C LEU A 96 -7.34 16.04 -7.97
#